data_AF-T1A713-F1
#
_entry.id   AF-T1A713-F1
#
_cell.length_a   1.000
_cell.length_b   1.000
_cell.length_c   1.000
_cell.angle_alpha   90.00
_cell.angle_beta   90.00
_cell.angle_gamma   90.00
#
_symmetry.space_group_name_H-M   'P 1'
#
loop_
_entity.id
_entity.type
_entity.pdbx_description
1 polymer ?
#
loop_
_entity_poly.entity_id
_entity_poly.type
_entity_poly.pdbx_seq_one_letter_code
_entity_poly.pdbx_strand_id
1 'polypeptide(L)'
;MIQVIKQAGQPSEARAALIARSWPGAFLRELLARAGDRALSERGRERYQLSDNQAQAILELRLQRLTGLEREKVVDEYLELLRRIDDYEDILARDARLVEEIRLELIAARDEFGDVRRTELAPAGGILRTEDLIPQEDVVVTLSHDGYIKYQSLDTYRLQARGGRGRSAAAVKEEDFVEKLFLTRTHDTLLCFSTRGRVYWTRVFELPEGGGTAKGKPLVNLLPLGDGERITAVLDIDRFDDSHFV
;
A
#
# COMPACT_ATOMS: atom_id res chain seq x y z
N MET A 1 35.30 -9.82 -59.91
CA MET A 1 34.87 -10.90 -59.00
C MET A 1 34.82 -12.25 -59.71
N ILE A 2 34.06 -12.41 -60.80
CA ILE A 2 33.96 -13.67 -61.57
C ILE A 2 35.33 -14.24 -61.99
N GLN A 3 36.23 -13.41 -62.51
CA GLN A 3 37.58 -13.85 -62.90
C GLN A 3 38.40 -14.40 -61.72
N VAL A 4 38.26 -13.82 -60.52
CA VAL A 4 38.97 -14.27 -59.31
C VAL A 4 38.49 -15.67 -58.90
N ILE A 5 37.17 -15.89 -58.96
CA ILE A 5 36.57 -17.20 -58.64
C ILE A 5 36.98 -18.26 -59.68
N LYS A 6 37.06 -17.89 -60.98
CA LYS A 6 37.47 -18.81 -62.05
C LYS A 6 38.96 -19.17 -62.06
N GLN A 7 39.82 -18.35 -61.44
CA GLN A 7 41.27 -18.58 -61.40
C GLN A 7 41.71 -19.45 -60.22
N ALA A 8 40.89 -19.56 -59.17
CA ALA A 8 41.19 -20.37 -58.00
C ALA A 8 40.92 -21.87 -58.26
N GLY A 9 41.80 -22.74 -57.78
CA GLY A 9 41.66 -24.19 -57.93
C GLY A 9 40.67 -24.81 -56.94
N GLN A 10 40.46 -24.17 -55.78
CA GLN A 10 39.54 -24.63 -54.74
C GLN A 10 38.70 -23.46 -54.16
N PRO A 11 37.51 -23.74 -53.59
CA PRO A 11 36.65 -22.71 -52.99
C PRO A 11 37.32 -21.93 -51.84
N SER A 12 38.15 -22.60 -51.05
CA SER A 12 38.92 -21.97 -49.96
C SER A 12 39.94 -20.94 -50.48
N GLU A 13 40.60 -21.23 -51.59
CA GLU A 13 41.52 -20.33 -52.27
C GLU A 13 40.78 -19.14 -52.89
N ALA A 14 39.63 -19.39 -53.51
CA ALA A 14 38.76 -18.34 -54.03
C ALA A 14 38.32 -17.38 -52.91
N ARG A 15 37.91 -17.93 -51.76
CA ARG A 15 37.51 -17.16 -50.57
C ARG A 15 38.65 -16.27 -50.07
N ALA A 16 39.85 -16.83 -49.88
CA ALA A 16 41.02 -16.07 -49.47
C ALA A 16 41.37 -14.94 -50.45
N ALA A 17 41.28 -15.22 -51.76
CA ALA A 17 41.53 -14.23 -52.81
C ALA A 17 40.48 -13.12 -52.86
N LEU A 18 39.21 -13.42 -52.54
CA LEU A 18 38.13 -12.42 -52.45
C LEU A 18 38.34 -11.46 -51.27
N ILE A 19 38.82 -11.97 -50.13
CA ILE A 19 39.07 -11.20 -48.89
C ILE A 19 40.33 -10.33 -49.04
N ALA A 20 41.41 -10.88 -49.59
CA ALA A 20 42.69 -10.18 -49.72
C ALA A 20 42.62 -8.97 -50.69
N ARG A 21 41.66 -8.96 -51.61
CA ARG A 21 41.51 -7.92 -52.62
C ARG A 21 40.63 -6.76 -52.12
N SER A 22 41.06 -5.54 -52.41
CA SER A 22 40.22 -4.35 -52.27
C SER A 22 39.37 -4.12 -53.52
N TRP A 23 38.06 -3.91 -53.32
CA TRP A 23 37.07 -3.72 -54.37
C TRP A 23 36.67 -2.25 -54.50
N PRO A 24 36.37 -1.73 -55.69
CA PRO A 24 35.86 -0.37 -55.84
C PRO A 24 34.53 -0.19 -55.09
N GLY A 25 34.47 0.79 -54.19
CA GLY A 25 33.25 1.10 -53.41
C GLY A 25 32.13 1.76 -54.22
N ALA A 26 32.35 2.02 -55.51
CA ALA A 26 31.40 2.73 -56.37
C ALA A 26 30.02 2.07 -56.45
N PHE A 27 29.95 0.73 -56.43
CA PHE A 27 28.67 0.01 -56.45
C PHE A 27 27.87 0.18 -55.16
N LEU A 28 28.57 0.33 -54.02
CA LEU A 28 27.95 0.56 -52.73
C LEU A 28 27.39 1.98 -52.65
N ARG A 29 28.03 2.96 -53.28
CA ARG A 29 27.52 4.35 -53.30
C ARG A 29 26.12 4.46 -53.87
N GLU A 30 25.80 3.73 -54.94
CA GLU A 30 24.46 3.75 -55.53
C GLU A 30 23.41 3.10 -54.62
N LEU A 31 23.79 2.02 -53.93
CA LEU A 31 22.95 1.35 -52.92
C LEU A 31 22.72 2.24 -51.68
N LEU A 32 23.76 2.97 -51.27
CA LEU A 32 23.80 3.74 -50.01
C LEU A 32 23.32 5.17 -50.15
N ALA A 33 23.35 5.74 -51.35
CA ALA A 33 22.79 7.06 -51.62
C ALA A 33 21.30 7.14 -51.25
N ARG A 34 20.60 6.00 -51.25
CA ARG A 34 19.18 5.89 -50.85
C ARG A 34 18.97 5.59 -49.37
N ALA A 35 20.01 5.18 -48.65
CA ALA A 35 19.93 4.48 -47.38
C ALA A 35 20.50 5.27 -46.19
N GLY A 36 21.10 6.43 -46.44
CA GLY A 36 21.69 7.24 -45.38
C GLY A 36 23.07 6.74 -44.95
N ASP A 37 23.94 7.69 -44.61
CA ASP A 37 25.40 7.56 -44.61
C ASP A 37 26.00 6.76 -43.44
N ARG A 38 25.17 5.99 -42.71
CA ARG A 38 25.51 5.37 -41.42
C ARG A 38 26.32 4.07 -41.53
N ALA A 39 26.17 3.31 -42.62
CA ALA A 39 26.72 1.96 -42.70
C ALA A 39 28.19 1.89 -43.19
N LEU A 40 28.74 2.99 -43.71
CA LEU A 40 30.02 2.93 -44.42
C LEU A 40 30.99 4.02 -43.99
N SER A 41 32.09 3.59 -43.38
CA SER A 41 33.23 4.45 -43.07
C SER A 41 33.72 5.15 -44.34
N GLU A 42 34.25 6.37 -44.21
CA GLU A 42 34.74 7.16 -45.36
C GLU A 42 35.68 6.35 -46.27
N ARG A 43 36.50 5.47 -45.70
CA ARG A 43 37.41 4.57 -46.44
C ARG A 43 36.68 3.53 -47.29
N GLY A 44 35.55 3.00 -46.81
CA GLY A 44 34.78 2.01 -47.55
C GLY A 44 34.03 2.59 -48.76
N ARG A 45 33.86 3.93 -48.83
CA ARG A 45 33.22 4.62 -49.97
C ARG A 45 34.09 4.60 -51.23
N GLU A 46 35.41 4.55 -51.06
CA GLU A 46 36.37 4.44 -52.16
C GLU A 46 36.77 2.99 -52.41
N ARG A 47 37.06 2.26 -51.32
CA ARG A 47 37.62 0.90 -51.36
C ARG A 47 36.99 0.00 -50.31
N TYR A 48 36.29 -1.04 -50.75
CA TYR A 48 35.60 -1.98 -49.89
C TYR A 48 36.40 -3.29 -49.74
N GLN A 49 36.46 -3.82 -48.52
CA GLN A 49 37.03 -5.14 -48.22
C GLN A 49 35.93 -6.06 -47.69
N LEU A 50 35.95 -7.31 -48.15
CA LEU A 50 34.98 -8.31 -47.76
C LEU A 50 35.38 -8.97 -46.44
N SER A 51 34.40 -9.23 -45.58
CA SER A 51 34.60 -10.12 -44.45
C SER A 51 34.58 -11.59 -44.89
N ASP A 52 35.08 -12.47 -44.02
CA ASP A 52 35.11 -13.91 -44.25
C ASP A 52 33.71 -14.49 -44.50
N ASN A 53 32.70 -14.02 -43.76
CA ASN A 53 31.29 -14.41 -43.92
C ASN A 53 30.71 -13.87 -45.23
N GLN A 54 31.04 -12.64 -45.61
CA GLN A 54 30.57 -12.04 -46.88
C GLN A 54 31.14 -12.78 -48.09
N ALA A 55 32.42 -13.15 -48.05
CA ALA A 55 33.06 -13.92 -49.12
C ALA A 55 32.42 -15.31 -49.27
N GLN A 56 32.11 -15.99 -48.15
CA GLN A 56 31.40 -17.26 -48.17
C GLN A 56 29.99 -17.13 -48.80
N ALA A 57 29.22 -16.13 -48.35
CA ALA A 57 27.88 -15.88 -48.88
C ALA A 57 27.88 -15.60 -50.40
N ILE A 58 28.90 -14.91 -50.92
CA ILE A 58 29.07 -14.68 -52.35
C ILE A 58 29.31 -15.99 -53.11
N LEU A 59 30.12 -16.91 -52.57
CA LEU A 59 30.41 -18.20 -53.20
C LEU A 59 29.17 -19.12 -53.23
N GLU A 60 28.23 -18.93 -52.32
CA GLU A 60 26.98 -19.69 -52.23
C GLU A 60 25.85 -19.14 -53.12
N LEU A 61 26.09 -18.00 -53.79
CA LEU A 61 25.09 -17.39 -54.69
C LEU A 61 24.77 -18.31 -55.88
N ARG A 62 23.47 -18.42 -56.17
CA ARG A 62 22.94 -19.14 -57.34
C ARG A 62 22.68 -18.18 -58.49
N LEU A 63 22.83 -18.65 -59.74
CA LEU A 63 22.64 -17.82 -60.95
C LEU A 63 21.25 -17.15 -61.03
N GLN A 64 20.21 -17.79 -60.48
CA GLN A 64 18.85 -17.22 -60.42
C GLN A 64 18.77 -15.88 -59.67
N ARG A 65 19.71 -15.60 -58.76
CA ARG A 65 19.80 -14.34 -57.99
C ARG A 65 20.35 -13.16 -58.81
N LEU A 66 20.78 -13.40 -60.05
CA LEU A 66 21.32 -12.38 -60.95
C LEU A 66 20.25 -11.72 -61.84
N THR A 67 18.97 -12.07 -61.65
CA THR A 67 17.87 -11.43 -62.38
C THR A 67 17.60 -10.02 -61.84
N GLY A 68 17.06 -9.12 -62.68
CA GLY A 68 16.76 -7.74 -62.28
C GLY A 68 15.79 -7.66 -61.09
N LEU A 69 14.75 -8.49 -61.10
CA LEU A 69 13.73 -8.54 -60.04
C LEU A 69 14.30 -8.99 -58.69
N GLU A 70 15.26 -9.92 -58.68
CA GLU A 70 15.93 -10.35 -57.45
C GLU A 70 16.85 -9.26 -56.90
N ARG A 71 17.49 -8.46 -57.77
CA ARG A 71 18.25 -7.29 -57.35
C ARG A 71 17.34 -6.24 -56.70
N GLU A 72 16.19 -5.94 -57.30
CA GLU A 72 15.23 -4.98 -56.74
C GLU A 72 14.72 -5.42 -55.36
N LYS A 73 14.31 -6.69 -55.21
CA LYS A 73 13.91 -7.24 -53.91
C LYS A 73 14.95 -7.06 -52.82
N VAL A 74 16.22 -7.33 -53.13
CA VAL A 74 17.32 -7.17 -52.16
C VAL A 74 17.50 -5.70 -51.77
N VAL A 75 17.33 -4.77 -52.72
CA VAL A 75 17.39 -3.34 -52.42
C VAL A 75 16.21 -2.90 -51.55
N ASP A 76 15.00 -3.36 -51.84
CA ASP A 76 13.81 -3.03 -51.06
C ASP A 76 13.88 -3.58 -49.64
N GLU A 77 14.29 -4.85 -49.48
CA GLU A 77 14.52 -5.47 -48.17
C GLU A 77 15.59 -4.72 -47.38
N TYR A 78 16.70 -4.33 -48.03
CA TYR A 78 17.74 -3.54 -47.40
C TYR A 78 17.22 -2.19 -46.87
N LEU A 79 16.41 -1.48 -47.67
CA LEU A 79 15.81 -0.21 -47.26
C LEU A 79 14.79 -0.39 -46.12
N GLU A 80 14.02 -1.47 -46.12
CA GLU A 80 13.10 -1.78 -45.02
C GLU A 80 13.84 -2.08 -43.73
N LEU A 81 14.90 -2.89 -43.79
CA LEU A 81 15.73 -3.20 -42.63
C LEU A 81 16.34 -1.93 -42.02
N LEU A 82 16.80 -0.98 -42.85
CA LEU A 82 17.32 0.29 -42.35
C LEU A 82 16.25 1.11 -41.63
N ARG A 83 15.03 1.19 -42.17
CA ARG A 83 13.92 1.87 -41.48
C ARG A 83 13.63 1.25 -40.13
N ARG A 84 13.64 -0.09 -40.04
CA ARG A 84 13.45 -0.81 -38.77
C ARG A 84 14.59 -0.54 -37.79
N ILE A 85 15.83 -0.52 -38.27
CA ILE A 85 17.00 -0.20 -37.43
C ILE A 85 16.87 1.22 -36.87
N ASP A 86 16.57 2.21 -37.71
CA ASP A 86 16.39 3.60 -37.25
C ASP A 86 15.23 3.70 -36.24
N ASP A 87 14.13 2.98 -36.47
CA ASP A 87 13.00 2.91 -35.55
C ASP A 87 13.38 2.31 -34.19
N TYR A 88 14.14 1.20 -34.21
CA TYR A 88 14.64 0.52 -33.01
C TYR A 88 15.70 1.34 -32.26
N GLU A 89 16.59 2.03 -32.98
CA GLU A 89 17.55 2.94 -32.35
C GLU A 89 16.84 4.13 -31.70
N ASP A 90 15.80 4.67 -32.33
CA ASP A 90 15.05 5.79 -31.79
C ASP A 90 14.27 5.42 -30.51
N ILE A 91 13.66 4.23 -30.43
CA ILE A 91 13.02 3.76 -29.18
C ILE A 91 14.05 3.46 -28.09
N LEU A 92 15.21 2.89 -28.43
CA LEU A 92 16.28 2.60 -27.47
C LEU A 92 16.97 3.87 -26.95
N ALA A 93 17.03 4.93 -27.75
CA ALA A 93 17.64 6.19 -27.36
C ALA A 93 16.71 7.12 -26.56
N ARG A 94 15.39 6.90 -26.61
CA ARG A 94 14.38 7.79 -26.03
C ARG A 94 13.50 7.04 -25.04
N ASP A 95 13.83 7.13 -23.75
CA ASP A 95 13.04 6.55 -22.66
C ASP A 95 11.56 6.96 -22.72
N ALA A 96 11.27 8.22 -23.08
CA ALA A 96 9.88 8.71 -23.21
C ALA A 96 9.08 7.94 -24.27
N ARG A 97 9.72 7.54 -25.38
CA ARG A 97 9.09 6.75 -26.43
C ARG A 97 8.84 5.33 -25.97
N LEU A 98 9.82 4.71 -25.29
CA LEU A 98 9.66 3.38 -24.71
C LEU A 98 8.48 3.31 -23.73
N VAL A 99 8.34 4.30 -22.85
CA VAL A 99 7.23 4.36 -21.89
C VAL A 99 5.89 4.54 -22.60
N GLU A 100 5.84 5.30 -23.70
CA GLU A 100 4.63 5.46 -24.48
C GLU A 100 4.20 4.14 -25.14
N GLU A 101 5.13 3.41 -25.75
CA GLU A 101 4.84 2.08 -26.32
C GLU A 101 4.33 1.11 -25.24
N ILE A 102 4.98 1.06 -24.07
CA ILE A 102 4.53 0.24 -22.94
C ILE A 102 3.11 0.62 -22.51
N ARG A 103 2.80 1.93 -22.45
CA ARG A 103 1.46 2.40 -22.10
C ARG A 103 0.43 1.93 -23.13
N LEU A 104 0.73 2.05 -24.41
CA LEU A 104 -0.15 1.62 -25.50
C LEU A 104 -0.42 0.12 -25.42
N GLU A 105 0.60 -0.70 -25.20
CA GLU A 105 0.46 -2.15 -25.02
C GLU A 105 -0.38 -2.50 -23.78
N LEU A 106 -0.16 -1.83 -22.65
CA LEU A 106 -0.95 -2.06 -21.42
C LEU A 106 -2.42 -1.67 -21.60
N ILE A 107 -2.69 -0.59 -22.35
CA ILE A 107 -4.06 -0.17 -22.69
C ILE A 107 -4.71 -1.22 -23.58
N ALA A 108 -4.02 -1.68 -24.63
CA ALA A 108 -4.54 -2.72 -25.52
C ALA A 108 -4.85 -4.01 -24.75
N ALA A 109 -3.94 -4.45 -23.86
CA ALA A 109 -4.16 -5.63 -23.02
C ALA A 109 -5.33 -5.44 -22.05
N ARG A 110 -5.47 -4.26 -21.42
CA ARG A 110 -6.62 -3.95 -20.57
C ARG A 110 -7.93 -4.02 -21.37
N ASP A 111 -7.95 -3.51 -22.58
CA ASP A 111 -9.16 -3.44 -23.41
C ASP A 111 -9.52 -4.80 -24.00
N GLU A 112 -8.52 -5.66 -24.29
CA GLU A 112 -8.73 -7.02 -24.78
C GLU A 112 -9.16 -7.99 -23.68
N PHE A 113 -8.60 -7.86 -22.46
CA PHE A 113 -8.77 -8.85 -21.39
C PHE A 113 -9.52 -8.32 -20.14
N GLY A 114 -9.98 -7.08 -20.14
CA GLY A 114 -10.64 -6.46 -19.00
C GLY A 114 -12.02 -7.06 -18.70
N ASP A 115 -12.29 -7.36 -17.43
CA ASP A 115 -13.59 -7.81 -16.94
C ASP A 115 -14.10 -6.98 -15.74
N VAL A 116 -15.38 -7.13 -15.42
CA VAL A 116 -16.00 -6.43 -14.30
C VAL A 116 -15.63 -7.12 -12.98
N ARG A 117 -15.31 -6.32 -11.96
CA ARG A 117 -15.05 -6.83 -10.60
C ARG A 117 -16.23 -7.62 -10.08
N ARG A 118 -16.00 -8.89 -9.72
CA ARG A 118 -17.03 -9.80 -9.20
C ARG A 118 -17.29 -9.68 -7.71
N THR A 119 -16.33 -9.16 -6.94
CA THR A 119 -16.40 -9.06 -5.48
C THR A 119 -16.71 -7.64 -5.02
N GLU A 120 -17.49 -7.52 -3.96
CA GLU A 120 -17.77 -6.24 -3.31
C GLU A 120 -16.82 -6.02 -2.12
N LEU A 121 -16.42 -4.77 -1.91
CA LEU A 121 -15.69 -4.39 -0.70
C LEU A 121 -16.71 -3.94 0.35
N ALA A 122 -17.07 -4.84 1.26
CA ALA A 122 -17.87 -4.47 2.40
C ALA A 122 -17.03 -3.62 3.38
N PRO A 123 -17.58 -2.53 3.94
CA PRO A 123 -16.93 -1.86 5.07
C PRO A 123 -16.72 -2.87 6.19
N ALA A 124 -15.57 -2.81 6.87
CA ALA A 124 -15.32 -3.63 8.04
C ALA A 124 -16.49 -3.46 9.02
N GLY A 125 -17.11 -4.58 9.43
CA GLY A 125 -18.10 -4.57 10.50
C GLY A 125 -17.54 -3.78 11.69
N GLY A 126 -18.33 -2.84 12.19
CA GLY A 126 -17.85 -1.74 13.05
C GLY A 126 -16.87 -2.18 14.14
N ILE A 127 -15.91 -1.30 14.45
CA ILE A 127 -14.98 -1.50 15.56
C ILE A 127 -15.82 -1.65 16.83
N LEU A 128 -15.88 -2.86 17.38
CA LEU A 128 -16.48 -3.10 18.69
C LEU A 128 -15.72 -2.27 19.72
N ARG A 129 -16.42 -1.39 20.42
CA ARG A 129 -15.85 -0.65 21.53
C ARG A 129 -15.98 -1.49 22.80
N THR A 130 -15.17 -1.20 23.80
CA THR A 130 -15.28 -1.88 25.10
C THR A 130 -16.66 -1.69 25.71
N GLU A 131 -17.29 -0.53 25.49
CA GLU A 131 -18.67 -0.28 25.93
C GLU A 131 -19.67 -1.29 25.34
N ASP A 132 -19.51 -1.69 24.07
CA ASP A 132 -20.42 -2.63 23.39
C ASP A 132 -20.37 -4.05 23.99
N LEU A 133 -19.35 -4.35 24.81
CA LEU A 133 -19.18 -5.62 25.50
C LEU A 133 -19.68 -5.59 26.95
N ILE A 134 -20.02 -4.41 27.49
CA ILE A 134 -20.54 -4.28 28.85
C ILE A 134 -22.06 -4.50 28.82
N PRO A 135 -22.64 -5.32 29.71
CA PRO A 135 -24.09 -5.45 29.81
C PRO A 135 -24.70 -4.18 30.42
N GLN A 136 -25.84 -3.74 29.87
CA GLN A 136 -26.63 -2.66 30.43
C GLN A 136 -27.51 -3.21 31.56
N GLU A 137 -27.13 -2.93 32.80
CA GLU A 137 -27.84 -3.37 33.99
C GLU A 137 -27.95 -2.26 35.04
N ASP A 138 -28.97 -2.35 35.88
CA ASP A 138 -29.19 -1.44 37.00
C ASP A 138 -28.27 -1.82 38.17
N VAL A 139 -27.46 -0.86 38.61
CA VAL A 139 -26.44 -1.02 39.63
C VAL A 139 -26.60 0.04 40.73
N VAL A 140 -26.06 -0.27 41.90
CA VAL A 140 -25.97 0.67 43.01
C VAL A 140 -24.55 1.18 43.08
N VAL A 141 -24.39 2.49 42.95
CA VAL A 141 -23.11 3.16 43.17
C VAL A 141 -23.10 3.72 44.59
N THR A 142 -22.02 3.43 45.32
CA THR A 142 -21.83 3.92 46.69
C THR A 142 -20.57 4.78 46.75
N LEU A 143 -20.71 5.98 47.30
CA LEU A 143 -19.62 6.88 47.63
C LEU A 143 -19.50 6.97 49.15
N SER A 144 -18.30 6.70 49.67
CA SER A 144 -17.99 6.82 51.08
C SER A 144 -17.50 8.22 51.46
N HIS A 145 -17.50 8.53 52.75
CA HIS A 145 -17.03 9.83 53.26
C HIS A 145 -15.53 10.05 53.00
N ASP A 146 -14.73 8.98 53.07
CA ASP A 146 -13.30 9.02 52.73
C ASP A 146 -13.04 9.11 51.20
N GLY A 147 -14.09 9.24 50.40
CA GLY A 147 -14.01 9.41 48.95
C GLY A 147 -13.73 8.12 48.18
N TYR A 148 -14.07 6.95 48.75
CA TYR A 148 -14.05 5.70 48.02
C TYR A 148 -15.34 5.51 47.23
N ILE A 149 -15.21 5.09 45.97
CA ILE A 149 -16.33 4.80 45.09
C ILE A 149 -16.26 3.34 44.63
N LYS A 150 -17.44 2.72 44.49
CA LYS A 150 -17.63 1.41 43.85
C LYS A 150 -19.05 1.30 43.31
N TYR A 151 -19.25 0.35 42.40
CA TYR A 151 -20.58 -0.09 42.01
C TYR A 151 -20.77 -1.58 42.32
N GLN A 152 -22.02 -1.99 42.46
CA GLN A 152 -22.42 -3.38 42.63
C GLN A 152 -23.80 -3.61 42.01
N SER A 153 -24.07 -4.82 41.54
CA SER A 153 -25.40 -5.17 41.03
C SER A 153 -26.47 -5.06 42.13
N LEU A 154 -27.69 -4.73 41.74
CA LEU A 154 -28.82 -4.63 42.68
C LEU A 154 -29.07 -5.92 43.46
N ASP A 155 -28.86 -7.07 42.82
CA ASP A 155 -29.04 -8.38 43.45
C ASP A 155 -28.03 -8.60 44.57
N THR A 156 -26.78 -8.16 44.39
CA THR A 156 -25.74 -8.21 45.42
C THR A 156 -26.07 -7.28 46.59
N TYR A 157 -26.59 -6.08 46.30
CA TYR A 157 -26.96 -5.11 47.34
C TYR A 157 -28.17 -5.56 48.19
N ARG A 158 -29.12 -6.30 47.61
CA ARG A 158 -30.34 -6.77 48.30
C ARG A 158 -30.09 -7.79 49.41
N LEU A 159 -28.87 -8.31 49.57
CA LEU A 159 -28.50 -9.25 50.64
C LEU A 159 -28.28 -8.56 52.00
N GLN A 160 -29.31 -7.91 52.55
CA GLN A 160 -29.41 -7.71 54.00
C GLN A 160 -30.88 -7.68 54.43
N ALA A 161 -31.41 -8.84 54.81
CA ALA A 161 -32.72 -8.93 55.44
C ALA A 161 -32.71 -8.19 56.79
N ARG A 162 -33.82 -7.51 57.07
CA ARG A 162 -34.08 -6.61 58.20
C ARG A 162 -33.52 -7.07 59.55
N GLY A 163 -32.91 -6.13 60.29
CA GLY A 163 -32.82 -6.15 61.76
C GLY A 163 -31.56 -6.80 62.34
N GLY A 164 -30.49 -6.02 62.50
CA GLY A 164 -29.35 -6.41 63.33
C GLY A 164 -28.33 -5.28 63.50
N ARG A 165 -28.39 -4.56 64.63
CA ARG A 165 -27.19 -3.90 65.17
C ARG A 165 -26.34 -4.99 65.80
N GLY A 166 -25.08 -5.13 65.36
CA GLY A 166 -24.00 -5.72 66.17
C GLY A 166 -23.20 -6.83 65.50
N ARG A 167 -22.04 -6.47 64.95
CA ARG A 167 -20.79 -7.03 65.51
C ARG A 167 -20.19 -5.95 66.39
N SER A 168 -19.95 -6.35 67.63
CA SER A 168 -19.46 -5.62 68.80
C SER A 168 -18.45 -4.51 68.51
N ALA A 169 -18.73 -3.35 69.10
CA ALA A 169 -17.82 -2.22 69.24
C ALA A 169 -16.57 -2.59 70.06
N ALA A 170 -15.37 -2.30 69.51
CA ALA A 170 -14.20 -1.84 70.24
C ALA A 170 -13.03 -1.58 69.27
N ALA A 171 -12.98 -0.38 68.69
CA ALA A 171 -11.78 0.44 68.53
C ALA A 171 -12.15 1.65 67.68
N VAL A 172 -12.15 2.83 68.31
CA VAL A 172 -12.20 4.11 67.61
C VAL A 172 -11.03 4.18 66.64
N LYS A 173 -11.35 4.07 65.35
CA LYS A 173 -10.69 4.78 64.24
C LYS A 173 -11.74 4.83 63.13
N GLU A 174 -12.46 5.96 63.11
CA GLU A 174 -13.26 6.49 62.00
C GLU A 174 -13.74 5.41 61.00
N GLU A 175 -14.90 4.80 61.29
CA GLU A 175 -15.55 3.94 60.31
C GLU A 175 -16.05 4.83 59.16
N ASP A 176 -15.40 4.70 58.00
CA ASP A 176 -15.85 5.27 56.74
C ASP A 176 -17.28 4.79 56.45
N PHE A 177 -18.21 5.73 56.38
CA PHE A 177 -19.63 5.46 56.15
C PHE A 177 -20.02 5.87 54.73
N VAL A 178 -21.13 5.31 54.24
CA VAL A 178 -21.66 5.68 52.93
C VAL A 178 -22.25 7.08 53.02
N GLU A 179 -21.63 8.04 52.34
CA GLU A 179 -22.08 9.43 52.26
C GLU A 179 -23.20 9.57 51.21
N LYS A 180 -23.04 8.92 50.05
CA LYS A 180 -24.04 8.95 48.97
C LYS A 180 -24.26 7.57 48.37
N LEU A 181 -25.52 7.30 48.04
CA LEU A 181 -25.94 6.10 47.34
C LEU A 181 -26.96 6.51 46.29
N PHE A 182 -26.74 6.07 45.06
CA PHE A 182 -27.68 6.28 43.95
C PHE A 182 -27.79 5.03 43.09
N LEU A 183 -28.95 4.88 42.46
CA LEU A 183 -29.31 3.76 41.58
C LEU A 183 -29.20 4.26 40.15
N THR A 184 -28.37 3.63 39.35
CA THR A 184 -28.00 4.07 38.00
C THR A 184 -27.69 2.87 37.12
N ARG A 185 -27.44 3.06 35.83
CA ARG A 185 -27.05 1.97 34.92
C ARG A 185 -25.55 1.94 34.70
N THR A 186 -25.01 0.78 34.35
CA THR A 186 -23.59 0.63 33.95
C THR A 186 -23.17 1.59 32.83
N HIS A 187 -24.12 1.94 31.96
CA HIS A 187 -23.96 2.85 30.82
C HIS A 187 -24.43 4.28 31.12
N ASP A 188 -24.59 4.67 32.36
CA ASP A 188 -24.84 6.07 32.69
C ASP A 188 -23.51 6.78 32.98
N THR A 189 -23.52 8.11 32.91
CA THR A 189 -22.33 8.94 33.15
C THR A 189 -22.46 9.59 34.52
N LEU A 190 -21.39 9.50 35.31
CA LEU A 190 -21.30 10.23 36.58
C LEU A 190 -20.53 11.52 36.38
N LEU A 191 -21.18 12.64 36.72
CA LEU A 191 -20.57 13.96 36.79
C LEU A 191 -20.07 14.22 38.21
N CYS A 192 -18.76 14.34 38.36
CA CYS A 192 -18.06 14.58 39.61
C CYS A 192 -17.61 16.05 39.69
N PHE A 193 -18.26 16.83 40.53
CA PHE A 193 -18.00 18.25 40.76
C PHE A 193 -16.93 18.43 41.83
N SER A 194 -15.91 19.23 41.56
CA SER A 194 -14.81 19.46 42.47
C SER A 194 -14.92 20.76 43.28
N THR A 195 -14.18 20.84 44.39
CA THR A 195 -14.02 22.06 45.20
C THR A 195 -13.40 23.23 44.42
N ARG A 196 -12.77 22.97 43.28
CA ARG A 196 -12.17 24.00 42.42
C ARG A 196 -13.11 24.44 41.28
N GLY A 197 -14.36 24.00 41.29
CA GLY A 197 -15.34 24.32 40.25
C GLY A 197 -15.10 23.58 38.93
N ARG A 198 -14.39 22.44 38.94
CA ARG A 198 -14.19 21.59 37.76
C ARG A 198 -15.21 20.47 37.77
N VAL A 199 -15.62 20.05 36.58
CA VAL A 199 -16.46 18.86 36.39
C VAL A 199 -15.61 17.79 35.71
N TYR A 200 -15.57 16.62 36.32
CA TYR A 200 -15.01 15.41 35.76
C TYR A 200 -16.16 14.46 35.43
N TRP A 201 -15.98 13.59 34.44
CA TRP A 201 -16.97 12.57 34.14
C TRP A 201 -16.33 11.20 33.95
N THR A 202 -17.06 10.16 34.32
CA THR A 202 -16.66 8.75 34.13
C THR A 202 -17.91 7.90 33.93
N ARG A 203 -17.79 6.82 33.18
CA ARG A 203 -18.89 5.87 32.97
C ARG A 203 -18.98 4.94 34.18
N VAL A 204 -20.17 4.53 34.56
CA VAL A 204 -20.35 3.69 35.76
C VAL A 204 -19.56 2.38 35.67
N PHE A 205 -19.48 1.76 34.49
CA PHE A 205 -18.69 0.53 34.27
C PHE A 205 -17.16 0.71 34.42
N GLU A 206 -16.64 1.95 34.43
CA GLU A 206 -15.20 2.22 34.65
C GLU A 206 -14.84 2.24 36.14
N LEU A 207 -15.84 2.34 37.01
CA LEU A 207 -15.66 2.28 38.46
C LEU A 207 -15.26 0.86 38.88
N PRO A 208 -14.69 0.67 40.08
CA PRO A 208 -14.43 -0.68 40.57
C PRO A 208 -15.74 -1.37 40.94
N GLU A 209 -15.98 -2.55 40.37
CA GLU A 209 -17.01 -3.47 40.86
C GLU A 209 -16.59 -4.04 42.21
N GLY A 210 -17.50 -4.11 43.18
CA GLY A 210 -17.20 -4.74 44.46
C GLY A 210 -18.44 -5.02 45.31
N GLY A 211 -18.48 -6.21 45.91
CA GLY A 211 -19.57 -6.61 46.81
C GLY A 211 -19.68 -5.77 48.08
N GLY A 212 -20.66 -6.09 48.94
CA GLY A 212 -21.01 -5.29 50.12
C GLY A 212 -19.84 -4.95 51.06
N THR A 213 -18.86 -5.85 51.22
CA THR A 213 -17.69 -5.68 52.11
C THR A 213 -16.48 -5.00 51.46
N ALA A 214 -16.46 -4.83 50.13
CA ALA A 214 -15.35 -4.18 49.44
C ALA A 214 -15.34 -2.67 49.70
N LYS A 215 -14.19 -2.06 49.95
CA LYS A 215 -14.12 -0.59 50.14
C LYS A 215 -14.25 0.21 48.84
N GLY A 216 -13.96 -0.39 47.69
CA GLY A 216 -13.88 0.33 46.42
C GLY A 216 -12.49 0.93 46.18
N LYS A 217 -12.39 1.94 45.30
CA LYS A 217 -11.16 2.69 45.05
C LYS A 217 -11.35 4.17 45.39
N PRO A 218 -10.30 4.87 45.88
CA PRO A 218 -10.34 6.31 46.08
C PRO A 218 -10.62 7.02 44.75
N LEU A 219 -11.54 7.98 44.77
CA LEU A 219 -11.93 8.74 43.58
C LEU A 219 -10.77 9.57 43.00
N VAL A 220 -9.83 10.00 43.86
CA VAL A 220 -8.55 10.64 43.48
C VAL A 220 -7.66 9.78 42.58
N ASN A 221 -7.83 8.46 42.58
CA ASN A 221 -7.06 7.55 41.73
C ASN A 221 -7.76 7.25 40.40
N LEU A 222 -9.05 7.55 40.29
CA LEU A 222 -9.85 7.33 39.08
C LEU A 222 -9.95 8.61 38.24
N LEU A 223 -9.89 9.77 38.88
CA LEU A 223 -10.00 11.08 38.24
C LEU A 223 -8.68 11.85 38.39
N PRO A 224 -8.24 12.60 37.36
CA PRO A 224 -7.03 13.41 37.42
C PRO A 224 -7.29 14.71 38.22
N LEU A 225 -7.42 14.58 39.54
CA LEU A 225 -7.62 15.68 40.47
C LEU A 225 -6.31 16.41 40.75
N GLY A 226 -6.37 17.74 40.93
CA GLY A 226 -5.22 18.55 41.35
C GLY A 226 -4.88 18.37 42.84
N ASP A 227 -3.75 18.94 43.27
CA ASP A 227 -3.33 18.89 44.67
C ASP A 227 -4.36 19.57 45.59
N GLY A 228 -4.78 18.84 46.63
CA GLY A 228 -5.84 19.25 47.56
C GLY A 228 -7.25 19.38 46.97
N GLU A 229 -7.48 18.98 45.71
CA GLU A 229 -8.79 19.01 45.06
C GLU A 229 -9.65 17.83 45.50
N ARG A 230 -10.90 18.11 45.92
CA ARG A 230 -11.85 17.10 46.42
C ARG A 230 -13.11 17.13 45.59
N ILE A 231 -13.81 16.01 45.48
CA ILE A 231 -15.14 15.96 44.87
C ILE A 231 -16.18 16.31 45.93
N THR A 232 -17.05 17.27 45.63
CA THR A 232 -18.12 17.77 46.51
C THR A 232 -19.47 17.17 46.18
N ALA A 233 -19.73 16.93 44.88
CA ALA A 233 -20.98 16.37 44.40
C ALA A 233 -20.74 15.36 43.28
N VAL A 234 -21.57 14.33 43.26
CA VAL A 234 -21.65 13.36 42.18
C VAL A 234 -23.10 13.32 41.74
N LEU A 235 -23.34 13.46 40.44
CA LEU A 235 -24.66 13.36 39.81
C LEU A 235 -24.59 12.34 38.70
N ASP A 236 -25.53 11.41 38.67
CA ASP A 236 -25.71 10.50 37.55
C ASP A 236 -26.61 11.12 36.48
N ILE A 237 -26.23 10.92 35.22
CA ILE A 237 -27.01 11.32 34.06
C ILE A 237 -27.08 10.15 33.07
N ASP A 238 -28.27 9.87 32.59
CA ASP A 238 -28.49 8.85 31.56
C ASP A 238 -28.23 9.41 30.16
N ARG A 239 -28.59 10.67 29.93
CA ARG A 239 -28.46 11.36 28.65
C ARG A 239 -28.22 12.86 28.84
N PHE A 240 -27.39 13.43 27.97
CA PHE A 240 -27.31 14.87 27.80
C PHE A 240 -28.46 15.33 26.89
N ASP A 241 -29.34 16.16 27.41
CA ASP A 241 -30.41 16.79 26.64
C ASP A 241 -30.41 18.32 26.81
N ASP A 242 -31.06 19.02 25.87
CA ASP A 242 -31.08 20.49 25.83
C ASP A 242 -32.04 21.10 26.89
N SER A 243 -32.74 20.28 27.67
CA SER A 243 -33.77 20.71 28.63
C SER A 243 -33.32 20.62 30.10
N HIS A 244 -32.26 19.86 30.40
CA HIS A 244 -31.70 19.72 31.74
C HIS A 244 -30.36 20.44 31.85
N PHE A 245 -30.30 21.41 32.78
CA PHE A 245 -29.09 22.17 33.11
C PHE A 245 -28.66 21.85 34.54
N VAL A 246 -27.35 21.72 34.75
CA VAL A 246 -26.71 21.46 36.05
C VAL A 246 -25.97 22.69 36.54
#